data_AF-A0A2S6M8C2-F1
#
_entry.id   AF-A0A2S6M8C2-F1
#
_cell.length_a   1.000
_cell.length_b   1.000
_cell.length_c   1.000
_cell.angle_alpha   90.00
_cell.angle_beta   90.00
_cell.angle_gamma   90.00
#
_symmetry.space_group_name_H-M   'P 1'
#
loop_
_entity.id
_entity.type
_entity.pdbx_description
1 polymer ?
#
loop_
_entity_poly.entity_id
_entity_poly.type
_entity_poly.pdbx_seq_one_letter_code
_entity_poly.pdbx_strand_id
1 'polypeptide(L)' 'MDELNGKLIACQILITGLIARVANEQRDPLRFLTDFRDEIKAVVNGVNIVGMDSTDRVRAVALKTLDELFSLMKPPSSD' A
#
# COMPACT_ATOMS: atom_id res chain seq x y z
N MET A 1 11.46 0.26 20.16
CA MET A 1 11.27 0.79 18.79
C MET A 1 10.96 -0.34 17.81
N ASP A 2 11.56 -1.53 17.98
CA ASP A 2 11.37 -2.67 17.08
C ASP A 2 9.99 -3.31 17.11
N GLU A 3 9.32 -3.36 18.27
CA GLU A 3 7.98 -3.97 18.37
C GLU A 3 6.91 -3.15 17.64
N LEU A 4 6.93 -1.82 17.78
CA LEU A 4 6.01 -0.93 17.06
C LEU A 4 6.25 -0.99 15.56
N ASN A 5 7.52 -0.92 15.13
CA ASN A 5 7.89 -1.06 13.73
C ASN A 5 7.46 -2.43 13.17
N GLY A 6 7.66 -3.51 13.93
CA GLY A 6 7.21 -4.86 13.56
C GLY A 6 5.68 -4.97 13.41
N LYS A 7 4.92 -4.38 14.34
CA LYS A 7 3.44 -4.31 14.25
C LYS A 7 2.96 -3.54 13.03
N LEU A 8 3.63 -2.44 12.69
CA LEU A 8 3.31 -1.64 11.51
C LEU A 8 3.59 -2.42 10.22
N ILE A 9 4.72 -3.12 10.13
CA ILE A 9 5.05 -3.99 8.99
C ILE A 9 4.02 -5.13 8.86
N ALA A 10 3.66 -5.79 9.97
CA ALA A 10 2.66 -6.85 9.96
C ALA A 10 1.29 -6.33 9.47
N CYS A 11 0.91 -5.12 9.88
CA CYS A 11 -0.31 -4.47 9.41
C CYS A 11 -0.27 -4.16 7.91
N GLN A 12 0.86 -3.63 7.41
CA GLN A 12 1.06 -3.38 5.98
C GLN A 12 0.89 -4.67 5.16
N ILE A 13 1.52 -5.77 5.58
CA ILE A 13 1.41 -7.08 4.91
C ILE A 13 -0.04 -7.59 4.94
N LEU A 14 -0.72 -7.49 6.07
CA LEU A 14 -2.12 -7.91 6.22
C LEU A 14 -3.03 -7.14 5.25
N ILE A 15 -2.88 -5.81 5.20
CA ILE A 15 -3.66 -4.94 4.32
C ILE A 15 -3.37 -5.29 2.86
N THR A 16 -2.10 -5.50 2.48
CA THR A 16 -1.73 -5.94 1.13
C THR A 16 -2.39 -7.28 0.76
N GLY A 17 -2.40 -8.26 1.65
CA GLY A 17 -3.08 -9.54 1.43
C GLY A 17 -4.59 -9.38 1.26
N LEU A 18 -5.23 -8.50 2.02
CA LEU A 18 -6.66 -8.19 1.89
C LEU A 18 -6.98 -7.55 0.53
N ILE A 19 -6.17 -6.59 0.08
CA ILE A 19 -6.33 -5.95 -1.23
C ILE A 19 -6.23 -6.98 -2.35
N ALA A 20 -5.23 -7.87 -2.29
CA ALA A 20 -5.06 -8.93 -3.28
C ALA A 20 -6.27 -9.88 -3.31
N ARG A 21 -6.82 -10.23 -2.15
CA ARG A 21 -8.02 -11.07 -2.06
C ARG A 21 -9.23 -10.38 -2.72
N VAL A 22 -9.47 -9.12 -2.40
CA VAL A 22 -10.59 -8.34 -2.97
C VAL A 22 -10.43 -8.16 -4.47
N ALA A 23 -9.20 -7.89 -4.94
CA ALA A 23 -8.90 -7.76 -6.37
C ALA A 23 -9.27 -9.04 -7.14
N ASN A 24 -8.96 -10.21 -6.59
CA ASN A 24 -9.30 -11.50 -7.21
C ASN A 24 -10.81 -11.76 -7.33
N GLU A 25 -11.64 -11.06 -6.55
CA GLU A 25 -13.10 -11.14 -6.64
C GLU A 25 -13.68 -10.13 -7.65
N GLN A 26 -12.85 -9.24 -8.21
CA GLN A 26 -13.26 -8.29 -9.25
C GLN A 26 -13.23 -8.92 -10.63
N ARG A 27 -14.10 -8.41 -11.53
CA ARG A 27 -14.14 -8.83 -12.94
C ARG A 27 -12.87 -8.48 -13.71
N ASP A 28 -12.18 -7.41 -13.31
CA ASP A 28 -10.89 -6.97 -13.86
C ASP A 28 -9.92 -6.63 -12.70
N PRO A 29 -9.19 -7.64 -12.17
CA PRO A 29 -8.31 -7.48 -11.01
C PRO A 29 -7.14 -6.53 -11.26
N LEU A 30 -6.58 -6.53 -12.48
CA LEU A 30 -5.42 -5.69 -12.81
C LEU A 30 -5.81 -4.22 -12.84
N ARG A 31 -6.94 -3.90 -13.50
CA ARG A 31 -7.46 -2.53 -13.51
C ARG A 31 -7.79 -2.05 -12.11
N PHE A 32 -8.45 -2.88 -11.30
CA PHE A 32 -8.75 -2.55 -9.91
C PHE A 32 -7.48 -2.20 -9.12
N LEU A 33 -6.43 -3.01 -9.21
CA LEU A 33 -5.17 -2.76 -8.50
C LEU A 33 -4.48 -1.48 -8.97
N THR A 34 -4.52 -1.17 -10.27
CA THR A 34 -4.00 0.09 -10.81
C THR A 34 -4.76 1.30 -10.29
N ASP A 35 -6.09 1.30 -10.42
CA ASP A 35 -6.95 2.40 -9.99
C ASP A 35 -6.80 2.62 -8.47
N PHE A 36 -6.86 1.54 -7.68
CA PHE A 36 -6.73 1.60 -6.23
C PHE A 36 -5.34 2.09 -5.77
N ARG A 37 -4.25 1.72 -6.48
CA ARG A 37 -2.91 2.24 -6.20
C ARG A 37 -2.88 3.76 -6.37
N ASP A 38 -3.45 4.28 -7.45
CA ASP A 38 -3.45 5.71 -7.74
C ASP A 38 -4.29 6.49 -6.72
N GLU A 39 -5.46 5.97 -6.34
CA GLU A 39 -6.30 6.54 -5.28
C GLU A 39 -5.57 6.63 -3.94
N ILE A 40 -4.93 5.55 -3.49
CA ILE A 40 -4.20 5.55 -2.21
C ILE A 40 -2.98 6.49 -2.26
N LYS A 41 -2.28 6.59 -3.40
CA LYS A 41 -1.18 7.57 -3.55
C LYS A 41 -1.71 9.01 -3.45
N ALA A 42 -2.87 9.31 -4.02
CA ALA A 42 -3.52 10.61 -3.86
C ALA A 42 -3.87 10.89 -2.39
N VAL A 43 -4.41 9.89 -1.67
CA VAL A 43 -4.68 10.00 -0.22
C VAL A 43 -3.41 10.31 0.56
N VAL A 44 -2.32 9.56 0.35
CA VAL A 44 -1.03 9.80 1.03
C VAL A 44 -0.49 11.21 0.77
N ASN A 45 -0.68 11.73 -0.44
CA ASN A 45 -0.31 13.10 -0.77
C ASN A 45 -1.18 14.15 -0.05
N GLY A 46 -2.46 13.85 0.19
CA GLY A 46 -3.40 14.72 0.89
C GLY A 46 -3.37 14.64 2.42
N VAL A 47 -2.75 13.62 3.01
CA VAL A 47 -2.66 13.47 4.47
C VAL A 47 -1.82 14.60 5.07
N ASN A 48 -2.42 15.32 6.03
CA ASN A 48 -1.75 16.34 6.82
C ASN A 48 -0.91 15.67 7.93
N ILE A 49 0.41 15.60 7.73
CA ILE A 49 1.36 15.02 8.69
C ILE A 49 1.79 16.14 9.64
N VAL A 50 1.14 16.26 10.79
CA VAL A 50 1.43 17.30 11.79
C VAL A 50 2.47 16.81 12.81
N GLY A 51 3.33 17.71 13.30
CA GLY A 51 4.23 17.42 14.41
C GLY A 51 5.49 16.62 14.05
N MET A 52 5.85 16.57 12.77
CA MET A 52 7.08 15.93 12.30
C MET A 52 7.94 16.94 11.52
N ASP A 53 9.24 16.99 11.80
CA ASP A 53 10.16 17.91 11.12
C ASP A 53 10.44 17.54 9.65
N SER A 54 10.08 16.33 9.22
CA SER A 54 10.41 15.80 7.89
C SER A 54 9.19 15.15 7.21
N THR A 55 8.07 15.85 7.19
CA THR A 55 6.79 15.39 6.59
C THR A 55 6.97 14.88 5.16
N ASP A 56 7.76 15.57 4.33
CA ASP A 56 8.03 15.15 2.95
C ASP A 56 8.80 13.83 2.86
N ARG A 57 9.75 13.61 3.78
CA ARG A 57 10.48 12.34 3.85
C ARG A 57 9.57 11.20 4.26
N VAL A 58 8.70 11.42 5.25
CA VAL A 58 7.72 10.42 5.71
C VAL A 58 6.78 10.04 4.57
N ARG A 59 6.28 11.04 3.84
CA ARG A 59 5.44 10.84 2.66
C ARG A 59 6.18 10.06 1.56
N ALA A 60 7.43 10.43 1.27
CA ALA A 60 8.24 9.74 0.26
C ALA A 60 8.46 8.26 0.60
N VAL A 61 8.73 7.95 1.87
CA VAL A 61 8.85 6.56 2.34
C VAL A 61 7.52 5.82 2.17
N ALA A 62 6.40 6.41 2.60
CA ALA A 62 5.08 5.80 2.46
C ALA A 62 4.73 5.49 1.00
N LEU A 63 4.97 6.43 0.07
CA LEU A 63 4.74 6.23 -1.36
C LEU A 63 5.62 5.11 -1.93
N LYS A 64 6.91 5.07 -1.54
CA LYS A 64 7.83 4.02 -1.98
C LYS A 64 7.40 2.64 -1.47
N THR A 65 7.00 2.53 -0.21
CA THR A 65 6.51 1.28 0.37
C THR A 65 5.25 0.79 -0.34
N LEU A 66 4.32 1.68 -0.69
CA LEU A 66 3.15 1.31 -1.50
C LEU A 66 3.58 0.77 -2.86
N ASP A 67 4.49 1.47 -3.56
CA ASP A 67 4.98 1.03 -4.86
C ASP A 67 5.64 -0.36 -4.79
N GLU A 68 6.43 -0.63 -3.75
CA GLU A 68 7.01 -1.94 -3.48
C GLU A 68 5.94 -3.02 -3.25
N LEU A 69 4.97 -2.78 -2.37
CA LEU A 69 3.91 -3.75 -2.05
C LEU A 69 3.06 -4.09 -3.27
N PHE A 70 2.68 -3.09 -4.08
CA PHE A 70 1.93 -3.33 -5.32
C PHE A 70 2.77 -4.04 -6.38
N SER A 71 4.09 -3.79 -6.46
CA SER A 71 4.96 -4.51 -7.39
C SER A 71 5.07 -6.01 -7.10
N LEU A 72 4.85 -6.40 -5.84
CA LEU A 72 4.86 -7.79 -5.39
C LEU A 72 3.52 -8.50 -5.64
N MET A 73 2.44 -7.77 -5.87
CA MET A 73 1.14 -8.34 -6.23
C MET A 73 1.16 -8.79 -7.68
N LYS A 74 1.47 -10.06 -7.91
CA LYS A 74 1.32 -10.70 -9.21
C LYS A 74 -0.15 -11.11 -9.41
N PRO A 75 -0.66 -11.07 -10.66
CA PRO A 75 -1.91 -11.77 -10.96
C PRO A 75 -1.78 -13.23 -10.51
N PRO A 76 -2.88 -13.84 -10.01
CA PRO A 76 -2.87 -15.24 -9.58
C PRO A 76 -2.31 -16.11 -10.72
N SER A 77 -1.38 -17.00 -10.37
CA SER A 77 -0.85 -17.97 -11.34
C SER A 77 -2.01 -18.85 -11.78
N SER A 78 -2.26 -18.90 -13.08
CA SER A 78 -3.22 -19.83 -13.69
C SER A 78 -2.59 -21.24 -13.73
N ASP A 79 -2.41 -21.85 -12.56
CA ASP A 79 -2.18 -23.31 -12.44
C ASP A 79 -3.46 -23.97 -11.92
#